data_AF-A0A950QQ49-F1
#
_entry.id   AF-A0A950QQ49-F1
#
_cell.length_a   1.000
_cell.length_b   1.000
_cell.length_c   1.000
_cell.angle_alpha   90.00
_cell.angle_beta   90.00
_cell.angle_gamma   90.00
#
_symmetry.space_group_name_H-M   'P 1'
#
loop_
_entity.id
_entity.type
_entity.pdbx_description
1 polymer ?
#
loop_
_entity_poly.entity_id
_entity_poly.type
_entity_poly.pdbx_seq_one_letter_code
_entity_poly.pdbx_strand_id
1 'polypeptide(L)'
;APAIARASTLRDQVTADALIAELRTLREVTLGVLEEARAADNHDVALRAIARLEKQAELCGRLAGELVERQRIETVSVLFSEQWLRLRPLILGALLPFPEAHAALESALTDV
;
A
#
# COMPACT_ATOMS: atom_id res chain seq x y z
N ALA A 1 -2.62 -3.45 24.45
CA ALA A 1 -2.45 -4.88 24.79
C ALA A 1 -2.18 -5.69 23.51
N PRO A 2 -1.12 -6.49 23.44
CA PRO A 2 -0.69 -7.19 22.21
C PRO A 2 -1.67 -8.26 21.70
N ALA A 3 -2.56 -8.78 22.57
CA ALA A 3 -3.56 -9.77 22.18
C ALA A 3 -4.69 -9.19 21.30
N ILE A 4 -5.11 -7.94 21.55
CA ILE A 4 -6.18 -7.29 20.76
C ILE A 4 -5.67 -6.96 19.35
N ALA A 5 -4.41 -6.52 19.23
CA ALA A 5 -3.78 -6.23 17.94
C ALA A 5 -3.61 -7.48 17.05
N ARG A 6 -3.29 -8.64 17.64
CA ARG A 6 -3.22 -9.91 16.90
C ARG A 6 -4.60 -10.39 16.44
N ALA A 7 -5.63 -10.19 17.27
CA ALA A 7 -7.00 -10.57 16.92
C ALA A 7 -7.55 -9.73 15.76
N SER A 8 -7.24 -8.42 15.70
CA SER A 8 -7.63 -7.57 14.56
C SER A 8 -6.93 -7.97 13.27
N THR A 9 -5.62 -8.22 13.29
CA THR A 9 -4.87 -8.62 12.07
C THR A 9 -5.34 -9.95 11.49
N LEU A 10 -5.68 -10.92 12.35
CA LEU A 10 -6.24 -12.20 11.92
C LEU A 10 -7.62 -12.01 11.27
N ARG A 11 -8.46 -11.13 11.85
CA ARG A 11 -9.77 -10.81 11.27
C ARG A 11 -9.64 -10.16 9.90
N ASP A 12 -8.71 -9.24 9.74
CA ASP A 12 -8.47 -8.54 8.48
C ASP A 12 -7.97 -9.51 7.40
N GLN A 13 -7.05 -10.42 7.76
CA GLN A 13 -6.57 -11.49 6.87
C GLN A 13 -7.70 -12.43 6.43
N VAL A 14 -8.51 -12.91 7.37
CA VAL A 14 -9.66 -13.79 7.07
C VAL A 14 -10.66 -13.09 6.14
N THR A 15 -10.83 -11.78 6.29
CA THR A 15 -11.73 -10.99 5.43
C THR A 15 -11.15 -10.80 4.02
N ALA A 16 -9.84 -10.58 3.91
CA ALA A 16 -9.14 -10.49 2.63
C ALA A 16 -9.19 -11.81 1.85
N ASP A 17 -8.94 -12.94 2.51
CA ASP A 17 -9.00 -14.26 1.90
C ASP A 17 -10.42 -14.59 1.38
N ALA A 18 -11.45 -14.20 2.13
CA ALA A 18 -12.84 -14.34 1.71
C ALA A 18 -13.17 -13.51 0.46
N LEU A 19 -12.71 -12.26 0.40
CA LEU A 19 -12.91 -11.40 -0.77
C LEU A 19 -12.19 -11.93 -2.01
N ILE A 20 -10.98 -12.48 -1.85
CA ILE A 20 -10.23 -13.12 -2.94
C ILE A 20 -10.98 -14.36 -3.44
N ALA A 21 -11.55 -15.17 -2.52
CA ALA A 21 -12.35 -16.33 -2.88
C ALA A 21 -13.60 -15.94 -3.68
N GLU A 22 -14.35 -14.93 -3.24
CA GLU A 22 -15.52 -14.41 -3.95
C GLU A 22 -15.14 -13.89 -5.36
N LEU A 23 -14.03 -13.16 -5.48
CA LEU A 23 -13.53 -12.67 -6.75
C LEU A 23 -13.13 -13.79 -7.72
N ARG A 24 -12.57 -14.90 -7.21
CA ARG A 24 -12.27 -16.09 -8.01
C ARG A 24 -13.55 -16.74 -8.54
N THR A 25 -14.58 -16.91 -7.70
CA THR A 25 -15.88 -17.41 -8.14
C THR A 25 -16.49 -16.52 -9.22
N LEU A 26 -16.44 -15.20 -9.05
CA LEU A 26 -16.94 -14.27 -10.05
C LEU A 26 -16.18 -14.37 -11.39
N ARG A 27 -14.86 -14.62 -11.33
CA ARG A 27 -14.03 -14.84 -12.52
C ARG A 27 -14.42 -16.13 -13.24
N GLU A 28 -14.68 -17.23 -12.51
CA GLU A 28 -15.15 -18.50 -13.09
C GLU A 28 -16.48 -18.30 -13.85
N VAL A 29 -17.43 -17.60 -13.25
CA VAL A 29 -18.71 -17.26 -13.91
C VAL A 29 -18.46 -16.44 -15.18
N THR A 30 -17.57 -15.44 -15.12
CA THR A 30 -17.24 -14.60 -16.28
C THR A 30 -16.57 -15.40 -17.40
N LEU A 31 -15.78 -16.42 -17.03
CA LEU A 31 -15.16 -17.34 -17.98
C LEU A 31 -16.19 -18.23 -18.67
N GLY A 32 -17.21 -18.72 -17.94
CA GLY A 32 -18.35 -19.42 -18.53
C GLY A 32 -19.10 -18.56 -19.56
N VAL A 33 -19.35 -17.27 -19.25
CA VAL A 33 -19.95 -16.33 -20.21
C VAL A 33 -19.09 -16.15 -21.46
N LEU A 34 -17.76 -16.13 -21.32
CA LEU A 34 -16.85 -16.05 -22.46
C LEU A 34 -16.93 -17.32 -23.34
N GLU A 35 -16.99 -18.50 -22.73
CA GLU A 35 -17.12 -19.78 -23.44
C GLU A 35 -18.44 -19.86 -24.22
N GLU A 36 -19.56 -19.50 -23.58
CA GLU A 36 -20.88 -19.44 -24.21
C GLU A 36 -20.90 -18.43 -25.36
N ALA A 37 -20.32 -17.24 -25.17
CA ALA A 37 -20.26 -16.21 -26.19
C ALA A 37 -19.43 -16.63 -27.40
N ARG A 38 -18.32 -17.35 -27.18
CA ARG A 38 -17.50 -17.92 -28.27
C ARG A 38 -18.23 -19.02 -29.02
N ALA A 39 -18.91 -19.92 -28.31
CA ALA A 39 -19.69 -20.99 -28.93
C ALA A 39 -20.86 -20.45 -29.78
N ALA A 40 -21.39 -19.28 -29.42
CA ALA A 40 -22.47 -18.61 -30.13
C ALA A 40 -22.00 -17.58 -31.18
N ASP A 41 -20.69 -17.49 -31.46
CA ASP A 41 -20.09 -16.46 -32.33
C ASP A 41 -20.49 -15.02 -31.96
N ASN A 42 -20.79 -14.76 -30.68
CA ASN A 42 -21.14 -13.45 -30.17
C ASN A 42 -19.88 -12.68 -29.75
N HIS A 43 -19.17 -12.19 -30.75
CA HIS A 43 -17.86 -11.54 -30.63
C HIS A 43 -17.89 -10.31 -29.68
N ASP A 44 -18.99 -9.54 -29.67
CA ASP A 44 -19.13 -8.37 -28.79
C ASP A 44 -19.27 -8.74 -27.32
N VAL A 45 -19.98 -9.83 -27.00
CA VAL A 45 -20.04 -10.35 -25.62
C VAL A 45 -18.70 -10.96 -25.24
N ALA A 46 -18.04 -11.68 -26.14
CA ALA A 46 -16.73 -12.27 -25.89
C ALA A 46 -15.67 -11.20 -25.56
N LEU A 47 -15.58 -10.10 -26.33
CA LEU A 47 -14.66 -9.01 -26.04
C LEU A 47 -14.96 -8.32 -24.70
N ARG A 48 -16.24 -8.12 -24.36
CA ARG A 48 -16.63 -7.57 -23.05
C ARG A 48 -16.28 -8.49 -21.89
N ALA A 49 -16.45 -9.80 -22.06
CA ALA A 49 -16.08 -10.79 -21.05
C ALA A 49 -14.55 -10.82 -20.85
N ILE A 50 -13.76 -10.76 -21.92
CA ILE A 50 -12.29 -10.65 -21.85
C ILE A 50 -11.87 -9.39 -21.07
N ALA A 51 -12.41 -8.23 -21.42
CA ALA A 51 -12.10 -6.97 -20.72
C ALA A 51 -12.48 -7.03 -19.22
N ARG A 52 -13.52 -7.79 -18.87
CA ARG A 52 -13.91 -8.00 -17.47
C ARG A 52 -12.95 -8.96 -16.75
N LEU A 53 -12.52 -10.03 -17.39
CA LEU A 53 -11.55 -10.99 -16.87
C LEU A 53 -10.18 -10.33 -16.62
N GLU A 54 -9.73 -9.44 -17.51
CA GLU A 54 -8.50 -8.66 -17.32
C GLU A 54 -8.57 -7.79 -16.06
N LYS A 55 -9.67 -7.04 -15.87
CA LYS A 55 -9.89 -6.22 -14.67
C LYS A 55 -9.97 -7.05 -13.39
N GLN A 56 -10.57 -8.23 -13.45
CA GLN A 56 -10.64 -9.16 -12.31
C GLN A 56 -9.26 -9.73 -11.96
N ALA A 57 -8.44 -10.05 -12.97
CA ALA A 57 -7.08 -10.54 -12.78
C ALA A 57 -6.19 -9.46 -12.14
N GLU A 58 -6.29 -8.20 -12.59
CA GLU A 58 -5.60 -7.06 -11.96
C GLU A 58 -6.01 -6.90 -10.49
N LEU A 59 -7.31 -6.96 -10.19
CA LEU A 59 -7.80 -6.84 -8.82
C LEU A 59 -7.32 -7.99 -7.92
N CYS A 60 -7.31 -9.22 -8.43
CA CYS A 60 -6.73 -10.37 -7.71
C CYS A 60 -5.25 -10.13 -7.38
N GLY A 61 -4.46 -9.67 -8.35
CA GLY A 61 -3.03 -9.39 -8.12
C GLY A 61 -2.81 -8.28 -7.11
N ARG A 62 -3.66 -7.23 -7.12
CA ARG A 62 -3.60 -6.13 -6.12
C ARG A 62 -3.94 -6.62 -4.71
N LEU A 63 -5.00 -7.41 -4.57
CA LEU A 63 -5.43 -7.96 -3.28
C LEU A 63 -4.45 -9.00 -2.72
N ALA A 64 -3.82 -9.80 -3.59
CA ALA A 64 -2.77 -10.75 -3.21
C ALA A 64 -1.43 -10.07 -2.87
N GLY A 65 -1.30 -8.76 -3.12
CA GLY A 65 -0.05 -8.01 -2.94
C GLY A 65 1.02 -8.30 -4.00
N GLU A 66 0.69 -9.11 -5.02
CA GLU A 66 1.58 -9.44 -6.15
C GLU A 66 1.70 -8.27 -7.13
N LEU A 67 0.64 -7.47 -7.26
CA LEU A 67 0.69 -6.16 -7.90
C LEU A 67 0.88 -5.12 -6.80
N VAL A 68 2.14 -4.77 -6.57
CA VAL A 68 2.47 -3.52 -5.90
C VAL A 68 2.01 -2.41 -6.84
N GLU A 69 0.78 -1.93 -6.62
CA GLU A 69 0.38 -0.60 -7.04
C GLU A 69 1.56 0.27 -6.66
N ARG A 70 2.15 1.01 -7.61
CA ARG A 70 3.24 1.94 -7.30
C ARG A 70 2.71 2.83 -6.21
N GLN A 71 2.90 2.44 -4.95
CA GLN A 71 2.63 3.23 -3.80
C GLN A 71 3.48 4.42 -4.14
N ARG A 72 2.80 5.52 -4.41
CA ARG A 72 3.41 6.83 -4.49
C ARG A 72 4.35 6.80 -3.29
N ILE A 73 5.64 6.67 -3.56
CA ILE A 73 6.64 6.77 -2.53
C ILE A 73 6.43 8.21 -2.13
N GLU A 74 5.60 8.42 -1.11
CA GLU A 74 5.53 9.68 -0.42
C GLU A 74 6.90 9.75 0.21
N THR A 75 7.85 10.30 -0.55
CA THR A 75 9.02 10.96 0.00
C THR A 75 8.43 12.03 0.91
N VAL A 76 8.10 11.63 2.14
CA VAL A 76 7.78 12.54 3.22
C VAL A 76 9.07 13.31 3.45
N SER A 77 9.18 14.43 2.77
CA SER A 77 10.30 15.34 2.95
C SER A 77 10.24 15.80 4.41
N VAL A 78 11.14 15.27 5.23
CA VAL A 78 11.25 15.55 6.67
C VAL A 78 11.35 17.06 6.94
N LEU A 79 11.81 17.82 5.94
CA LEU A 79 11.87 19.29 5.93
C LEU A 79 10.49 19.97 6.12
N PHE A 80 9.39 19.33 5.71
CA PHE A 80 8.03 19.88 5.84
C PHE A 80 7.20 19.18 6.93
N SER A 81 7.78 18.24 7.68
CA SER A 81 7.06 17.65 8.81
C SER A 81 7.00 18.67 9.96
N GLU A 82 5.78 19.03 10.37
CA GLU A 82 5.58 19.92 11.52
C GLU A 82 6.29 19.42 12.78
N GLN A 83 6.39 18.09 12.94
CA GLN A 83 7.07 17.46 14.05
C GLN A 83 8.58 17.78 14.06
N TRP A 84 9.26 17.76 12.90
CA TRP A 84 10.67 18.11 12.80
C TRP A 84 10.91 19.60 13.08
N LEU A 85 10.05 20.48 12.56
CA LEU A 85 10.12 21.91 12.81
C LEU A 85 9.98 22.26 14.30
N ARG A 86 9.20 21.47 15.06
CA ARG A 86 9.07 21.63 16.53
C ARG A 86 10.25 21.02 17.31
N LEU A 87 10.82 19.91 16.83
CA LEU A 87 11.93 19.24 17.51
C LEU A 87 13.24 20.01 17.40
N ARG A 88 13.54 20.63 16.25
CA ARG A 88 14.78 21.38 16.02
C ARG A 88 15.09 22.44 17.11
N PRO A 89 14.19 23.36 17.46
CA PRO A 89 14.48 24.35 18.50
C PRO A 89 14.58 23.74 19.91
N LEU A 90 13.90 22.61 20.17
CA LEU A 90 14.03 21.91 21.46
C LEU A 90 15.39 21.25 21.62
N ILE A 91 15.91 20.64 20.55
CA ILE A 91 17.26 20.05 20.53
C ILE A 91 18.31 21.13 20.75
N LEU A 92 18.25 22.22 19.99
CA LEU A 92 19.18 23.34 20.14
C LEU A 92 19.05 24.00 21.52
N GLY A 93 17.83 24.14 22.03
CA GLY A 93 17.53 24.63 23.37
C GLY A 93 18.15 23.79 24.48
N ALA A 94 18.10 22.47 24.35
CA ALA A 94 18.67 21.53 25.32
C ALA A 94 20.21 21.53 25.32
N LEU A 95 20.85 21.98 24.23
CA LEU A 95 22.31 22.05 24.10
C LEU A 95 22.91 23.36 24.64
N LEU A 96 22.11 24.41 24.85
CA LEU A 96 22.59 25.70 25.37
C LEU A 96 23.43 25.61 26.67
N PRO A 97 23.08 24.76 27.65
CA PRO A 97 23.88 24.63 28.87
C PRO A 97 25.21 23.87 28.68
N PHE A 98 25.43 23.24 27.52
CA PHE A 98 26.57 22.35 27.23
C PHE A 98 27.37 22.87 26.03
N PRO A 99 28.24 23.88 26.22
CA PRO A 99 28.95 24.55 25.13
C PRO A 99 29.86 23.62 24.33
N GLU A 100 30.44 22.59 24.95
CA GLU A 100 31.27 21.59 24.26
C GLU A 100 30.43 20.73 23.29
N ALA A 101 29.19 20.41 23.67
CA ALA A 101 28.27 19.64 22.81
C ALA A 101 27.76 20.49 21.64
N HIS A 102 27.60 21.80 21.84
CA HIS A 102 27.26 22.74 20.78
C HIS A 102 28.39 22.84 19.73
N ALA A 103 29.65 22.98 20.19
CA ALA A 103 30.80 23.04 19.31
C ALA A 103 31.01 21.74 18.51
N ALA A 104 30.79 20.58 19.14
CA ALA A 104 30.85 19.28 18.47
C ALA A 104 29.78 19.15 17.37
N LEU A 105 28.57 19.67 17.60
CA LEU A 105 27.49 19.68 16.61
C LEU A 105 27.81 20.60 15.43
N GLU A 106 28.34 21.80 15.68
CA GLU A 106 28.75 22.74 14.63
C GLU A 106 29.84 22.15 13.74
N SER A 107 30.84 21.49 14.33
CA SER A 107 31.88 20.79 13.57
C SER A 107 31.27 19.71 12.68
N ALA A 108 30.38 18.88 13.22
CA ALA A 108 29.75 17.79 12.46
C ALA A 108 28.83 18.29 11.33
N LEU A 109 28.18 19.45 11.51
CA LEU A 109 27.31 20.05 10.48
C LEU A 109 28.08 20.73 9.35
N THR A 110 29.35 21.09 9.56
CA THR A 110 30.18 21.70 8.51
C THR A 110 30.69 20.65 7.51
N ASP A 111 30.71 19.38 7.90
CA ASP A 111 31.17 18.24 7.10
C ASP A 111 30.06 17.54 6.29
N VAL A 112 28.82 18.03 6.34
CA VAL A 112 27.63 17.49 5.64
C VAL A 112 27.20 18.43 4.51
#